data_AF-A0AA35XMA0-F1
#
_entry.id   AF-A0AA35XMA0-F1
#
_cell.length_a   1.000
_cell.length_b   1.000
_cell.length_c   1.000
_cell.angle_alpha   90.00
_cell.angle_beta   90.00
_cell.angle_gamma   90.00
#
_symmetry.space_group_name_H-M   'P 1'
#
loop_
_entity.id
_entity.type
_entity.pdbx_description
1 polymer ?
#
loop_
_entity_poly.entity_id
_entity_poly.type
_entity_poly.pdbx_seq_one_letter_code
_entity_poly.pdbx_strand_id
1 'polypeptide(L)'
;MKWRFADRISKQMEQIKKGFNDVFPLKMLQVFDERELEYLLCGISEIDVKDWKKNSISTNGYTNESPPVVWFWKAVENFDNEMKARLLQFVTGTSRVPMNGFAELQGSNGPQKFCIKKLGEPTSLPRSHTCFNRIDLPPYKSYHELKEKLRLAIENCEGFEGVD
;
A
#
# COMPACT_ATOMS: atom_id res chain seq x y z
N MET A 1 0.21 -27.38 -9.08
CA MET A 1 0.14 -25.95 -9.47
C MET A 1 -0.55 -25.70 -10.80
N LYS A 2 -0.13 -26.35 -11.91
CA LYS A 2 -0.66 -26.09 -13.26
C LYS A 2 -2.21 -26.14 -13.39
N TRP A 3 -2.85 -27.13 -12.76
CA TRP A 3 -4.31 -27.23 -12.75
C TRP A 3 -5.01 -26.00 -12.14
N ARG A 4 -4.46 -25.45 -11.05
CA ARG A 4 -5.04 -24.34 -10.27
C ARG A 4 -5.02 -23.02 -11.05
N PHE A 5 -3.99 -22.80 -11.86
CA PHE A 5 -3.71 -21.52 -12.51
C PHE A 5 -3.83 -21.52 -14.04
N ALA A 6 -3.72 -22.67 -14.71
CA ALA A 6 -3.71 -22.74 -16.18
C ALA A 6 -4.80 -23.67 -16.72
N ASP A 7 -4.79 -24.96 -16.36
CA ASP A 7 -5.56 -25.96 -17.12
C ASP A 7 -7.07 -25.69 -17.09
N ARG A 8 -7.62 -25.31 -15.91
CA ARG A 8 -9.05 -25.05 -15.73
C ARG A 8 -9.56 -23.73 -16.33
N ILE A 9 -8.66 -22.85 -16.78
CA ILE A 9 -9.00 -21.54 -17.39
C ILE A 9 -8.45 -21.39 -18.82
N SER A 10 -7.88 -22.45 -19.39
CA SER A 10 -7.14 -22.44 -20.66
C SER A 10 -7.93 -21.83 -21.82
N LYS A 11 -9.19 -22.25 -22.01
CA LYS A 11 -10.06 -21.73 -23.07
C LYS A 11 -10.31 -20.23 -22.96
N GLN A 12 -10.56 -19.73 -21.74
CA GLN A 12 -10.80 -18.31 -21.48
C GLN A 12 -9.53 -17.49 -21.76
N MET A 13 -8.38 -18.00 -21.32
CA MET A 13 -7.09 -17.34 -21.54
C MET A 13 -6.71 -17.30 -23.03
N GLU A 14 -7.01 -18.34 -23.81
CA GLU A 14 -6.80 -18.33 -25.27
C GLU A 14 -7.63 -17.25 -25.97
N GLN A 15 -8.89 -17.05 -25.57
CA GLN A 15 -9.72 -15.99 -26.15
C GLN A 15 -9.21 -14.59 -25.79
N ILE A 16 -8.75 -14.38 -24.55
CA ILE A 16 -8.11 -13.12 -24.14
C ILE A 16 -6.87 -12.85 -24.99
N LYS A 17 -5.98 -13.84 -25.14
CA LYS A 17 -4.78 -13.73 -25.96
C LYS A 17 -5.10 -13.41 -27.42
N LYS A 18 -6.12 -14.07 -27.99
CA LYS A 18 -6.55 -13.82 -29.36
C LYS A 18 -7.05 -12.38 -29.52
N GLY A 19 -8.00 -11.95 -28.69
CA GLY A 19 -8.55 -10.59 -28.77
C GLY A 19 -7.51 -9.51 -28.54
N PHE A 20 -6.56 -9.73 -27.64
CA PHE A 20 -5.42 -8.82 -27.45
C PHE A 20 -4.55 -8.77 -28.71
N ASN A 21 -4.19 -9.92 -29.27
CA ASN A 21 -3.34 -10.02 -30.46
C ASN A 21 -3.98 -9.40 -31.73
N ASP A 22 -5.31 -9.37 -31.80
CA ASP A 22 -6.05 -8.73 -32.89
C ASP A 22 -5.90 -7.19 -32.90
N VAL A 23 -5.58 -6.59 -31.75
CA VAL A 23 -5.38 -5.13 -31.58
C VAL A 23 -3.90 -4.78 -31.46
N PHE A 24 -3.14 -5.57 -30.70
CA PHE A 24 -1.72 -5.35 -30.41
C PHE A 24 -0.96 -6.69 -30.40
N PRO A 25 0.08 -6.88 -31.23
CA PRO A 25 0.79 -8.16 -31.32
C PRO A 25 1.39 -8.61 -29.98
N LEU A 26 1.01 -9.78 -29.48
CA LEU A 26 1.51 -10.32 -28.20
C LEU A 26 3.03 -10.48 -28.18
N LYS A 27 3.65 -10.71 -29.35
CA LYS A 27 5.11 -10.83 -29.48
C LYS A 27 5.84 -9.56 -29.06
N MET A 28 5.23 -8.39 -29.21
CA MET A 28 5.83 -7.12 -28.77
C MET A 28 5.89 -7.00 -27.24
N LEU A 29 5.04 -7.72 -26.50
CA LEU A 29 5.08 -7.74 -25.03
C LEU A 29 6.19 -8.62 -24.47
N GLN A 30 6.82 -9.48 -25.28
CA GLN A 30 7.87 -10.39 -24.82
C GLN A 30 9.18 -9.69 -24.42
N VAL A 31 9.29 -8.39 -24.66
CA VAL A 31 10.43 -7.57 -24.21
C VAL A 31 10.32 -7.16 -22.74
N PHE A 32 9.13 -7.28 -22.15
CA PHE A 32 8.85 -6.93 -20.76
C PHE A 32 8.80 -8.20 -19.90
N ASP A 33 9.31 -8.10 -18.66
CA ASP A 33 9.00 -9.09 -17.63
C ASP A 33 7.55 -8.94 -17.13
N GLU A 34 7.07 -9.86 -16.28
CA GLU A 34 5.71 -9.84 -15.76
C GLU A 34 5.37 -8.58 -14.96
N ARG A 35 6.35 -7.96 -14.30
CA ARG A 35 6.17 -6.75 -13.48
C ARG A 35 6.13 -5.50 -14.35
N GLU A 36 7.00 -5.43 -15.36
CA GLU A 36 7.00 -4.37 -16.36
C GLU A 36 5.72 -4.41 -17.20
N LEU A 37 5.22 -5.61 -17.54
CA LEU A 37 3.96 -5.77 -18.24
C LEU A 37 2.76 -5.32 -17.38
N GLU A 38 2.75 -5.67 -16.09
CA GLU A 38 1.75 -5.16 -15.14
C GLU A 38 1.79 -3.63 -15.08
N TYR A 39 2.98 -3.04 -14.95
CA TYR A 39 3.16 -1.59 -14.95
C TYR A 39 2.66 -0.94 -16.25
N LEU A 40 2.95 -1.53 -17.41
CA LEU A 40 2.52 -1.02 -18.71
C LEU A 40 0.99 -1.03 -18.85
N LEU A 41 0.34 -2.10 -18.40
CA LEU A 41 -1.10 -2.29 -18.55
C LEU A 41 -1.94 -1.56 -17.50
N CYS A 42 -1.46 -1.56 -16.25
CA CYS A 42 -2.18 -0.98 -15.11
C CYS A 42 -1.73 0.45 -14.79
N GLY A 43 -0.62 0.90 -15.34
CA GLY A 43 0.02 2.17 -15.02
C GLY A 43 0.63 2.18 -13.61
N ILE A 44 1.09 3.36 -13.19
CA ILE A 44 1.34 3.63 -11.77
C ILE A 44 -0.02 3.69 -11.09
N SER A 45 -0.35 2.75 -10.20
CA SER A 45 -1.49 2.92 -9.30
C SER A 45 -1.14 4.08 -8.35
N GLU A 46 -1.55 5.29 -8.71
CA GLU A 46 -1.41 6.43 -7.82
C GLU A 46 -2.24 6.18 -6.56
N ILE A 47 -1.58 6.25 -5.40
CA ILE A 47 -2.27 6.06 -4.13
C ILE A 47 -3.11 7.30 -3.84
N ASP A 48 -4.44 7.15 -3.88
CA ASP A 48 -5.38 8.19 -3.47
C ASP A 48 -5.34 8.37 -1.95
N VAL A 49 -4.54 9.35 -1.52
CA VAL A 49 -4.37 9.71 -0.10
C VAL A 49 -5.69 10.22 0.51
N LYS A 50 -6.60 10.81 -0.29
CA LYS A 50 -7.90 11.27 0.22
C LYS A 50 -8.79 10.08 0.55
N ASP A 51 -8.84 9.09 -0.33
CA ASP A 51 -9.57 7.84 -0.06
C ASP A 51 -8.96 7.09 1.14
N TRP A 52 -7.63 7.01 1.20
CA TRP A 52 -6.93 6.41 2.34
C TRP A 52 -7.33 7.09 3.65
N LYS A 53 -7.19 8.41 3.73
CA LYS A 53 -7.53 9.21 4.91
C LYS A 53 -8.99 9.07 5.31
N LYS A 54 -9.92 9.09 4.34
CA LYS A 54 -11.36 8.92 4.57
C LYS A 54 -11.70 7.56 5.20
N ASN A 55 -10.97 6.52 4.82
CA ASN A 55 -11.18 5.15 5.32
C ASN A 55 -10.27 4.77 6.50
N SER A 56 -9.67 5.76 7.15
CA SER A 56 -8.77 5.55 8.29
C SER A 56 -9.44 5.88 9.62
N ILE A 57 -8.97 5.25 10.69
CA ILE A 57 -9.40 5.53 12.06
C ILE A 57 -8.21 5.95 12.94
N SER A 58 -8.48 6.83 13.91
CA SER A 58 -7.51 7.26 14.92
C SER A 58 -7.94 6.74 16.29
N THR A 59 -7.02 6.20 17.09
CA THR A 59 -7.37 5.55 18.38
C THR A 59 -6.38 5.87 19.50
N ASN A 60 -6.72 5.43 20.72
CA ASN A 60 -5.93 5.58 21.94
C ASN A 60 -5.69 7.05 22.35
N GLY A 61 -6.71 7.90 22.17
CA GLY A 61 -6.66 9.32 22.48
C GLY A 61 -6.18 10.22 21.33
N TYR A 62 -5.91 9.66 20.14
CA TYR A 62 -5.91 10.45 18.91
C TYR A 62 -7.30 10.56 18.30
N THR A 63 -7.53 11.71 17.69
CA THR A 63 -8.63 12.01 16.78
C THR A 63 -8.06 12.47 15.43
N ASN A 64 -8.91 12.65 14.43
CA ASN A 64 -8.46 13.08 13.10
C ASN A 64 -7.90 14.51 13.09
N GLU A 65 -8.22 15.30 14.11
CA GLU A 65 -7.79 16.68 14.33
C GLU A 65 -6.54 16.76 15.23
N SER A 66 -6.11 15.65 15.83
CA SER A 66 -4.91 15.61 16.66
C SER A 66 -3.69 16.04 15.84
N PRO A 67 -2.85 16.97 16.33
CA PRO A 67 -1.75 17.51 15.54
C PRO A 67 -0.84 16.44 14.91
N PRO A 68 -0.42 15.37 15.63
CA PRO A 68 0.36 14.29 15.02
C PRO A 68 -0.37 13.56 13.87
N VAL A 69 -1.69 13.40 13.94
CA VAL A 69 -2.48 12.76 12.87
C VAL A 69 -2.59 13.69 11.66
N VAL A 70 -2.84 14.99 11.89
CA VAL A 70 -2.85 15.99 10.81
C VAL A 70 -1.49 16.06 10.12
N TRP A 71 -0.40 16.06 10.89
CA TRP A 71 0.96 16.06 10.38
C TRP A 71 1.32 14.79 9.63
N PHE A 72 0.85 13.62 10.10
CA PHE A 72 1.00 12.35 9.38
C PHE A 72 0.41 12.47 7.98
N TRP A 73 -0.86 12.84 7.85
CA TRP A 73 -1.50 12.98 6.54
C TRP A 73 -0.85 14.06 5.68
N LYS A 74 -0.45 15.19 6.28
CA LYS A 74 0.32 16.21 5.57
C LYS A 74 1.64 15.66 5.05
N ALA A 75 2.34 14.78 5.78
CA ALA A 75 3.57 14.16 5.30
C ALA A 75 3.27 13.20 4.13
N VAL A 76 2.25 12.35 4.26
CA VAL A 76 1.85 11.39 3.21
C VAL A 76 1.41 12.09 1.92
N GLU A 77 0.68 13.20 2.01
CA GLU A 77 0.29 14.00 0.84
C GLU A 77 1.50 14.58 0.09
N ASN A 78 2.59 14.87 0.81
CA ASN A 78 3.84 15.41 0.26
C ASN A 78 4.86 14.34 -0.17
N PHE A 79 4.57 13.06 0.05
CA PHE A 79 5.39 11.97 -0.45
C PHE A 79 5.14 11.75 -1.95
N ASP A 80 6.18 11.31 -2.66
CA ASP A 80 6.02 10.77 -4.00
C ASP A 80 5.29 9.41 -3.95
N ASN A 81 4.92 8.88 -5.11
CA ASN A 81 4.14 7.65 -5.15
C ASN A 81 4.93 6.44 -4.65
N GLU A 82 6.26 6.42 -4.84
CA GLU A 82 7.13 5.37 -4.34
C GLU A 82 7.12 5.33 -2.80
N MET A 83 7.33 6.47 -2.15
CA MET A 83 7.32 6.56 -0.70
C MET A 83 5.92 6.29 -0.12
N LYS A 84 4.83 6.66 -0.83
CA LYS A 84 3.46 6.24 -0.46
C LYS A 84 3.29 4.73 -0.53
N ALA A 85 3.80 4.08 -1.58
CA ALA A 85 3.71 2.63 -1.74
C ALA A 85 4.53 1.89 -0.68
N ARG A 86 5.72 2.41 -0.34
CA ARG A 86 6.55 1.89 0.76
C ARG A 86 5.88 2.07 2.12
N LEU A 87 5.22 3.21 2.36
CA LEU A 87 4.42 3.40 3.57
C LEU A 87 3.25 2.43 3.62
N LEU A 88 2.57 2.21 2.51
CA LEU A 88 1.46 1.25 2.41
C LEU A 88 1.96 -0.16 2.76
N GLN A 89 3.05 -0.60 2.14
CA GLN A 89 3.69 -1.88 2.45
C GLN A 89 4.14 -1.96 3.91
N PHE A 90 4.72 -0.89 4.46
CA PHE A 90 5.13 -0.82 5.86
C PHE A 90 3.96 -1.10 6.81
N VAL A 91 2.75 -0.62 6.50
CA VAL A 91 1.60 -0.72 7.40
C VAL A 91 0.63 -1.85 7.10
N THR A 92 0.59 -2.38 5.88
CA THR A 92 -0.32 -3.47 5.47
C THR A 92 0.40 -4.75 5.04
N GLY A 93 1.71 -4.70 4.79
CA GLY A 93 2.48 -5.80 4.22
C GLY A 93 2.42 -5.89 2.69
N THR A 94 1.66 -5.03 2.01
CA THR A 94 1.56 -4.99 0.54
C THR A 94 1.57 -3.56 0.04
N SER A 95 2.16 -3.32 -1.14
CA SER A 95 2.15 -2.02 -1.81
C SER A 95 0.88 -1.75 -2.62
N ARG A 96 -0.07 -2.70 -2.67
CA ARG A 96 -1.26 -2.63 -3.52
C ARG A 96 -2.49 -2.15 -2.74
N VAL A 97 -3.25 -1.26 -3.35
CA VAL A 97 -4.57 -0.85 -2.87
C VAL A 97 -5.62 -1.85 -3.37
N PRO A 98 -6.61 -2.26 -2.56
CA PRO A 98 -7.71 -3.09 -3.04
C PRO A 98 -8.44 -2.43 -4.23
N MET A 99 -9.02 -3.24 -5.12
CA MET A 99 -9.69 -2.75 -6.33
C MET A 99 -10.79 -1.71 -6.04
N ASN A 100 -11.49 -1.84 -4.92
CA ASN A 100 -12.54 -0.91 -4.50
C ASN A 100 -12.05 0.15 -3.50
N GLY A 101 -10.74 0.37 -3.42
CA GLY A 101 -10.12 1.39 -2.56
C GLY A 101 -9.90 0.95 -1.10
N PHE A 102 -9.56 1.92 -0.26
CA PHE A 102 -9.16 1.70 1.13
C PHE A 102 -10.31 1.28 2.05
N ALA A 103 -11.56 1.42 1.60
CA ALA A 103 -12.74 0.94 2.31
C ALA A 103 -12.76 -0.59 2.47
N GLU A 104 -12.11 -1.32 1.55
CA GLU A 104 -12.07 -2.79 1.53
C GLU A 104 -10.73 -3.37 1.99
N LEU A 105 -9.90 -2.59 2.69
CA LEU A 105 -8.67 -3.10 3.29
C LEU A 105 -8.94 -4.37 4.11
N GLN A 106 -8.14 -5.40 3.88
CA GLN A 106 -8.18 -6.65 4.61
C GLN A 106 -7.00 -6.71 5.58
N GLY A 107 -7.23 -7.22 6.79
CA GLY A 107 -6.20 -7.67 7.71
C GLY A 107 -6.21 -9.20 7.78
N SER A 108 -5.42 -9.77 8.69
CA SER A 108 -5.30 -11.23 8.81
C SER A 108 -6.62 -11.92 9.22
N ASN A 109 -7.55 -11.19 9.82
CA ASN A 109 -8.84 -11.72 10.31
C ASN A 109 -10.05 -11.18 9.51
N GLY A 110 -9.84 -10.70 8.28
CA GLY A 110 -10.89 -10.16 7.41
C GLY A 110 -10.88 -8.63 7.31
N PRO A 111 -12.02 -7.99 6.99
CA PRO A 111 -12.08 -6.55 6.73
C PRO A 111 -11.54 -5.73 7.91
N GLN A 112 -10.52 -4.91 7.66
CA GLN A 112 -9.81 -4.16 8.69
C GLN A 112 -9.29 -2.83 8.11
N LYS A 113 -9.87 -1.72 8.59
CA LYS A 113 -9.46 -0.36 8.22
C LYS A 113 -8.04 -0.06 8.69
N PHE A 114 -7.39 0.85 7.97
CA PHE A 114 -6.14 1.45 8.41
C PHE A 114 -6.34 2.21 9.73
N CYS A 115 -5.41 2.02 10.68
CA CYS A 115 -5.52 2.58 12.02
C CYS A 115 -4.25 3.33 12.44
N ILE A 116 -4.39 4.58 12.86
CA ILE A 116 -3.33 5.35 13.53
C ILE A 116 -3.59 5.30 15.04
N LYS A 117 -2.70 4.67 15.78
CA LYS A 117 -2.82 4.53 17.23
C LYS A 117 -1.78 5.39 17.94
N LYS A 118 -2.20 6.21 18.91
CA LYS A 118 -1.26 6.93 19.79
C LYS A 118 -0.51 5.92 20.67
N LEU A 119 0.76 5.67 20.40
CA LEU A 119 1.57 4.76 21.21
C LEU A 119 3.06 5.01 21.02
N GLY A 120 3.84 4.83 22.09
CA GLY A 120 5.30 5.03 22.10
C GLY A 120 5.71 6.37 22.71
N GLU A 121 7.01 6.49 22.97
CA GLU A 121 7.63 7.72 23.49
C GLU A 121 7.93 8.70 22.34
N PRO A 122 7.92 10.03 22.57
CA PRO A 122 8.18 11.02 21.52
C PRO A 122 9.50 10.80 20.76
N THR A 123 10.49 10.16 21.36
CA THR A 123 11.80 9.86 20.75
C THR A 123 11.83 8.57 19.93
N SER A 124 10.83 7.70 20.10
CA SER A 124 10.72 6.40 19.43
C SER A 124 10.42 6.56 17.94
N LEU A 125 10.74 5.55 17.13
CA LEU A 125 10.26 5.44 15.76
C LEU A 125 8.80 4.95 15.73
N PRO A 126 8.00 5.30 14.72
CA PRO A 126 6.71 4.65 14.54
C PRO A 126 6.90 3.17 14.23
N ARG A 127 5.94 2.35 14.63
CA ARG A 127 5.96 0.90 14.43
C ARG A 127 4.68 0.45 13.73
N SER A 128 4.77 -0.52 12.85
CA SER A 128 3.61 -1.08 12.18
C SER A 128 3.22 -2.45 12.71
N HIS A 129 1.94 -2.79 12.52
CA HIS A 129 1.40 -4.13 12.73
C HIS A 129 0.56 -4.49 11.50
N THR A 130 1.20 -5.13 10.53
CA THR A 130 0.64 -5.40 9.19
C THR A 130 -0.64 -6.23 9.26
N CYS A 131 -0.71 -7.21 10.16
CA CYS A 131 -1.91 -8.03 10.39
C CYS A 131 -3.17 -7.21 10.71
N PHE A 132 -3.02 -5.99 11.22
CA PHE A 132 -4.11 -5.11 11.65
C PHE A 132 -4.20 -3.81 10.86
N ASN A 133 -3.42 -3.65 9.79
CA ASN A 133 -3.30 -2.39 9.05
C ASN A 133 -3.05 -1.19 9.98
N ARG A 134 -2.19 -1.34 10.99
CA ARG A 134 -2.03 -0.36 12.07
C ARG A 134 -0.63 0.23 12.09
N ILE A 135 -0.55 1.55 12.29
CA ILE A 135 0.66 2.25 12.69
C ILE A 135 0.51 2.79 14.12
N ASP A 136 1.47 2.43 14.96
CA ASP A 136 1.67 3.02 16.28
C ASP A 136 2.49 4.30 16.08
N LEU A 137 1.84 5.45 16.26
CA LEU A 137 2.39 6.77 16.00
C LEU A 137 2.67 7.49 17.34
N PRO A 138 3.94 7.70 17.70
CA PRO A 138 4.30 8.44 18.91
C PRO A 138 3.78 9.89 18.91
N PRO A 139 3.58 10.50 20.09
CA PRO A 139 3.13 11.88 20.21
C PRO A 139 4.27 12.86 19.98
N TYR A 140 4.76 12.92 18.73
CA TYR A 140 5.77 13.88 18.29
C TYR A 140 5.33 15.32 18.54
N LYS A 141 6.30 16.21 18.74
CA LYS A 141 6.03 17.61 19.13
C LYS A 141 6.05 18.57 17.93
N SER A 142 6.51 18.10 16.77
CA SER A 142 6.54 18.92 15.54
C SER A 142 6.31 18.08 14.29
N TYR A 143 5.85 18.75 13.23
CA TYR A 143 5.73 18.17 11.89
C TYR A 143 7.07 17.64 11.36
N HIS A 144 8.16 18.39 11.58
CA HIS A 144 9.49 18.01 11.11
C HIS A 144 9.97 16.71 11.77
N GLU A 145 9.84 16.61 13.09
CA GLU A 145 10.18 15.39 13.84
C GLU A 145 9.37 14.19 13.36
N LEU A 146 8.05 14.36 13.19
CA LEU A 146 7.19 13.30 12.67
C LEU A 146 7.62 12.85 11.29
N LYS A 147 7.83 13.79 10.36
CA LYS A 147 8.18 13.49 8.97
C LYS A 147 9.50 12.73 8.89
N GLU A 148 10.52 13.20 9.62
CA GLU A 148 11.84 12.54 9.65
C GLU A 148 11.76 11.14 10.25
N LYS A 149 11.08 10.97 11.40
CA LYS A 149 10.93 9.67 12.07
C LYS A 149 10.10 8.69 11.24
N LEU A 150 9.06 9.18 10.56
CA LEU A 150 8.24 8.38 9.66
C LEU A 150 9.05 7.90 8.45
N ARG A 151 9.76 8.81 7.78
CA ARG A 151 10.65 8.48 6.66
C ARG A 151 11.70 7.46 7.09
N LEU A 152 12.36 7.70 8.22
CA LEU A 152 13.39 6.82 8.75
C LEU A 152 12.85 5.41 9.05
N ALA A 153 11.63 5.29 9.58
CA ALA A 153 11.02 3.97 9.83
C ALA A 153 10.65 3.23 8.54
N ILE A 154 10.10 3.93 7.54
CA ILE A 154 9.79 3.34 6.22
C ILE A 154 11.07 2.90 5.50
N GLU A 155 12.13 3.71 5.59
CA GLU A 155 13.39 3.45 4.89
C GLU A 155 14.21 2.32 5.52
N ASN A 156 14.21 2.19 6.85
CA ASN A 156 14.95 1.16 7.58
C ASN A 156 14.15 -0.11 7.86
N CYS A 157 12.86 -0.14 7.54
CA CYS A 157 12.19 -1.41 7.38
C CYS A 157 12.67 -2.01 6.06
N GLU A 158 13.61 -2.95 6.16
CA GLU A 158 13.83 -3.95 5.12
C GLU A 158 12.47 -4.63 4.90
N GLY A 159 11.72 -4.15 3.91
CA GLY A 159 10.68 -4.95 3.31
C GLY A 159 11.37 -6.21 2.81
N PHE A 160 10.89 -7.37 3.24
CA PHE A 160 11.11 -8.57 2.45
C PHE A 160 10.86 -8.17 0.99
N GLU A 161 11.88 -8.26 0.13
CA GLU A 161 11.69 -8.45 -1.31
C GLU A 161 10.98 -9.79 -1.47
N GLY A 162 9.71 -9.79 -1.10
CA GLY A 162 8.90 -10.95 -0.83
C GLY A 162 8.04 -11.20 -2.04
N VAL A 163 8.66 -11.88 -3.00
CA VAL A 163 8.08 -13.01 -3.73
C VAL A 163 6.56 -13.02 -3.77
N ASP A 164 6.01 -12.42 -4.82
CA ASP A 164 4.87 -12.97 -5.55
C ASP A 164 5.23 -12.97 -7.04
#